data_AF-A0A2N6SXG1-F1
#
_entry.id   AF-A0A2N6SXG1-F1
#
_cell.length_a   1.000
_cell.length_b   1.000
_cell.length_c   1.000
_cell.angle_alpha   90.00
_cell.angle_beta   90.00
_cell.angle_gamma   90.00
#
_symmetry.space_group_name_H-M   'P 1'
#
loop_
_entity.id
_entity.type
_entity.pdbx_description
1 polymer ?
#
loop_
_entity_poly.entity_id
_entity_poly.type
_entity_poly.pdbx_seq_one_letter_code
_entity_poly.pdbx_strand_id
1 'polypeptide(L)'
;MELIDVHPVEVVLMSESESVKMAFGESLELLMTSLADVDKQLAADKRSNPEDQLKVPVSTFLNQAARAFNRKITVMMEHRQVSGDIVEGVRLDVAVKGGRGQLLGHVELKAPGKSANPYRKAGWSKHDRAQWEKLSNHPNLIYTIGCCCKVGGRAAKTQFLIP
;
A
#
# COMPACT_ATOMS: atom_id res chain seq x y z
N MET A 1 -30.80 -34.07 39.91
CA MET A 1 -30.09 -34.11 38.62
C MET A 1 -30.58 -32.91 37.83
N GLU A 2 -29.89 -31.78 37.96
CA GLU A 2 -30.27 -30.55 37.28
C GLU A 2 -29.90 -30.65 35.79
N LEU A 3 -30.87 -30.41 34.93
CA LEU A 3 -30.68 -30.31 33.49
C LEU A 3 -30.03 -28.95 33.20
N ILE A 4 -28.80 -28.98 32.72
CA ILE A 4 -28.10 -27.79 32.21
C ILE A 4 -28.82 -27.39 30.91
N ASP A 5 -29.42 -26.20 30.93
CA ASP A 5 -30.05 -25.56 29.78
C ASP A 5 -28.94 -25.10 28.82
N VAL A 6 -28.69 -25.91 27.79
CA VAL A 6 -27.76 -25.57 26.71
C VAL A 6 -28.50 -24.68 25.71
N HIS A 7 -28.38 -23.37 25.91
CA HIS A 7 -28.85 -22.42 24.90
C HIS A 7 -28.04 -22.58 23.60
N PRO A 8 -28.70 -22.68 22.44
CA PRO A 8 -28.00 -22.75 21.16
C PRO A 8 -27.24 -21.44 20.94
N VAL A 9 -25.91 -21.54 20.78
CA VAL A 9 -25.09 -20.43 20.29
C VAL A 9 -25.48 -20.23 18.84
N GLU A 10 -26.22 -19.16 18.56
CA GLU A 10 -26.58 -18.78 17.20
C GLU A 10 -25.30 -18.35 16.46
N VAL A 11 -24.73 -19.27 15.68
CA VAL A 11 -23.59 -18.98 14.80
C VAL A 11 -24.13 -18.17 13.64
N VAL A 12 -23.97 -16.84 13.71
CA VAL A 12 -24.32 -15.94 12.62
C VAL A 12 -23.39 -16.21 11.44
N LEU A 13 -23.92 -16.90 10.42
CA LEU A 13 -23.22 -17.11 9.15
C LEU A 13 -23.13 -15.78 8.41
N MET A 14 -21.93 -15.18 8.37
CA MET A 14 -21.67 -14.01 7.55
C MET A 14 -21.64 -14.41 6.07
N SER A 15 -22.17 -13.55 5.19
CA SER A 15 -22.02 -13.75 3.75
C SER A 15 -20.54 -13.63 3.35
N GLU A 16 -20.16 -14.26 2.23
CA GLU A 16 -18.79 -14.15 1.68
C GLU A 16 -18.39 -12.68 1.49
N SER A 17 -19.31 -11.82 1.01
CA SER A 17 -19.02 -10.39 0.85
C SER A 17 -18.70 -9.68 2.16
N GLU A 18 -19.38 -10.05 3.25
CA GLU A 18 -19.16 -9.44 4.55
C GLU A 18 -17.85 -9.90 5.18
N SER A 19 -17.51 -11.19 5.01
CA SER A 19 -16.21 -11.72 5.42
C SER A 19 -15.05 -11.02 4.68
N VAL A 20 -15.17 -10.82 3.36
CA VAL A 20 -14.16 -10.12 2.55
C VAL A 20 -14.00 -8.66 3.01
N LYS A 21 -15.09 -7.94 3.23
CA LYS A 21 -15.06 -6.55 3.71
C LYS A 21 -14.38 -6.46 5.08
N MET A 22 -14.72 -7.36 6.00
CA MET A 22 -14.12 -7.42 7.33
C MET A 22 -12.61 -7.66 7.24
N ALA A 23 -12.17 -8.70 6.52
CA ALA A 23 -10.75 -9.02 6.39
C ALA A 23 -9.95 -7.89 5.71
N PHE A 24 -10.53 -7.25 4.68
CA PHE A 24 -9.91 -6.08 4.06
C PHE A 24 -9.86 -4.90 5.04
N GLY A 25 -10.92 -4.66 5.81
CA GLY A 25 -11.00 -3.63 6.85
C GLY A 25 -9.91 -3.80 7.91
N GLU A 26 -9.75 -5.01 8.45
CA GLU A 26 -8.68 -5.34 9.41
C GLU A 26 -7.28 -5.10 8.82
N SER A 27 -7.07 -5.45 7.55
CA SER A 27 -5.79 -5.19 6.88
C SER A 27 -5.49 -3.69 6.74
N LEU A 28 -6.53 -2.88 6.52
CA LEU A 28 -6.41 -1.43 6.42
C LEU A 28 -6.14 -0.81 7.80
N GLU A 29 -6.79 -1.29 8.86
CA GLU A 29 -6.53 -0.84 10.23
C GLU A 29 -5.09 -1.15 10.67
N LEU A 30 -4.60 -2.34 10.34
CA LEU A 30 -3.21 -2.72 10.61
C LEU A 30 -2.23 -1.83 9.84
N LEU A 31 -2.50 -1.54 8.56
CA LEU A 31 -1.71 -0.60 7.78
C LEU A 31 -1.66 0.77 8.46
N MET A 32 -2.81 1.33 8.82
CA MET A 32 -2.90 2.65 9.44
C MET A 32 -2.12 2.71 10.77
N THR A 33 -2.21 1.65 11.58
CA THR A 33 -1.46 1.53 12.85
C THR A 33 0.04 1.50 12.59
N SER A 34 0.48 0.65 11.66
CA SER A 34 1.89 0.50 11.29
C SER A 34 2.49 1.82 10.77
N LEU A 35 1.73 2.56 9.97
CA LEU A 35 2.16 3.86 9.44
C LEU A 35 2.28 4.93 10.53
N ALA A 36 1.36 4.94 11.50
CA ALA A 36 1.46 5.83 12.64
C ALA A 36 2.72 5.55 13.48
N ASP A 37 3.13 4.29 13.57
CA ASP A 37 4.36 3.91 14.25
C ASP A 37 5.62 4.28 13.44
N VAL A 38 5.58 4.16 12.11
CA VAL A 38 6.63 4.69 11.22
C VAL A 38 6.81 6.19 11.41
N ASP A 39 5.73 6.97 11.47
CA ASP A 39 5.80 8.41 11.70
C ASP A 39 6.46 8.75 13.05
N LYS A 40 6.15 8.00 14.12
CA LYS A 40 6.80 8.16 15.43
C LYS A 40 8.30 7.84 15.37
N GLN A 41 8.67 6.76 14.67
CA GLN A 41 10.07 6.35 14.51
C GLN A 41 10.88 7.38 13.71
N LEU A 42 10.31 7.92 12.63
CA LEU A 42 10.95 8.94 11.81
C LEU A 42 11.11 10.28 12.54
N ALA A 43 10.16 10.61 13.43
CA ALA A 43 10.29 11.77 14.32
C ALA A 43 11.43 11.58 15.33
N ALA A 44 11.66 10.36 15.81
CA ALA A 44 12.70 10.02 16.78
C ALA A 44 14.11 9.87 16.18
N ASP A 45 14.25 9.27 14.98
CA ASP A 45 15.54 9.10 14.30
C ASP A 45 15.48 9.47 12.80
N LYS A 46 15.97 10.68 12.51
CA LYS A 46 16.01 11.26 11.17
C LYS A 46 17.09 10.67 10.25
N ARG A 47 17.94 9.75 10.75
CA ARG A 47 18.98 9.11 9.91
C ARG A 47 18.45 7.97 9.07
N SER A 48 17.26 7.46 9.39
CA SER A 48 16.62 6.40 8.59
C SER A 48 16.07 6.96 7.27
N ASN A 49 16.14 6.18 6.20
CA ASN A 49 15.51 6.55 4.93
C ASN A 49 13.98 6.46 5.09
N PRO A 50 13.23 7.57 4.98
CA PRO A 50 11.79 7.56 5.26
C PRO A 50 10.97 6.68 4.32
N GLU A 51 11.40 6.53 3.07
CA GLU A 51 10.70 5.69 2.07
C GLU A 51 10.89 4.19 2.38
N ASP A 52 12.06 3.80 2.91
CA ASP A 52 12.35 2.41 3.27
C ASP A 52 11.47 1.89 4.43
N GLN A 53 11.08 2.78 5.35
CA GLN A 53 10.20 2.40 6.48
C GLN A 53 8.77 2.05 6.03
N LEU A 54 8.36 2.50 4.84
CA LEU A 54 7.02 2.21 4.30
C LEU A 54 6.94 0.83 3.62
N LYS A 55 8.08 0.22 3.31
CA LYS A 55 8.17 -1.04 2.55
C LYS A 55 7.42 -2.19 3.23
N VAL A 56 7.71 -2.42 4.51
CA VAL A 56 7.10 -3.54 5.26
C VAL A 56 5.60 -3.34 5.50
N PRO A 57 5.11 -2.18 5.97
CA PRO A 57 3.68 -1.93 6.11
C PRO A 57 2.92 -2.11 4.79
N VAL A 58 3.43 -1.53 3.69
CA VAL A 58 2.77 -1.60 2.39
C VAL A 58 2.78 -3.03 1.83
N SER A 59 3.90 -3.75 1.90
CA SER A 59 3.94 -5.13 1.43
C SER A 59 3.01 -6.05 2.22
N THR A 60 2.90 -5.82 3.54
CA THR A 60 2.01 -6.59 4.42
C THR A 60 0.56 -6.34 4.04
N PHE A 61 0.17 -5.07 3.90
CA PHE A 61 -1.17 -4.69 3.45
C PHE A 61 -1.53 -5.31 2.10
N LEU A 62 -0.66 -5.19 1.08
CA LEU A 62 -0.94 -5.74 -0.25
C LEU A 62 -1.19 -7.25 -0.21
N ASN A 63 -0.40 -7.99 0.58
CA ASN A 63 -0.59 -9.43 0.73
C ASN A 63 -1.88 -9.79 1.48
N GLN A 64 -2.22 -9.06 2.55
CA GLN A 64 -3.46 -9.27 3.30
C GLN A 64 -4.69 -8.92 2.48
N ALA A 65 -4.66 -7.79 1.77
CA ALA A 65 -5.71 -7.39 0.84
C ALA A 65 -5.92 -8.45 -0.25
N ALA A 66 -4.84 -8.94 -0.87
CA ALA A 66 -4.94 -10.02 -1.85
C ALA A 66 -5.57 -11.29 -1.27
N ARG A 67 -5.19 -11.68 -0.04
CA ARG A 67 -5.79 -12.82 0.67
C ARG A 67 -7.28 -12.63 0.93
N ALA A 68 -7.70 -11.44 1.35
CA ALA A 68 -9.12 -11.12 1.55
C ALA A 68 -9.94 -11.34 0.27
N PHE A 69 -9.36 -11.07 -0.91
CA PHE A 69 -10.00 -11.32 -2.21
C PHE A 69 -9.72 -12.72 -2.81
N ASN A 70 -9.18 -13.67 -2.03
CA ASN A 70 -8.76 -14.99 -2.52
C ASN A 70 -7.82 -14.92 -3.75
N ARG A 71 -6.97 -13.90 -3.81
CA ARG A 71 -5.96 -13.70 -4.85
C ARG A 71 -4.58 -14.07 -4.34
N LYS A 72 -3.78 -14.67 -5.23
CA LYS A 72 -2.35 -14.87 -5.01
C LYS A 72 -1.59 -13.76 -5.71
N ILE A 73 -0.73 -13.08 -4.96
CA ILE A 73 0.22 -12.11 -5.48
C ILE A 73 1.63 -12.42 -4.98
N THR A 74 2.62 -11.86 -5.65
CA THR A 74 4.00 -11.76 -5.18
C THR A 74 4.39 -10.30 -5.18
N VAL A 75 4.85 -9.82 -4.04
CA VAL A 75 5.34 -8.45 -3.87
C VAL A 75 6.87 -8.50 -3.93
N MET A 76 7.47 -7.77 -4.87
CA MET A 76 8.91 -7.66 -5.02
C MET A 76 9.34 -6.23 -4.72
N MET A 77 10.32 -6.05 -3.85
CA MET A 77 10.88 -4.74 -3.56
C MET A 77 11.99 -4.40 -4.54
N GLU A 78 12.25 -3.12 -4.76
CA GLU A 78 13.40 -2.64 -5.53
C GLU A 78 13.45 -3.18 -6.97
N HIS A 79 12.30 -3.19 -7.65
CA HIS A 79 12.17 -3.80 -8.97
C HIS A 79 12.82 -2.93 -10.04
N ARG A 80 13.98 -3.36 -10.53
CA ARG A 80 14.72 -2.70 -11.62
C ARG A 80 14.06 -2.99 -12.97
N GLN A 81 13.78 -1.93 -13.73
CA GLN A 81 13.35 -2.01 -15.12
C GLN A 81 14.56 -2.21 -16.02
N VAL A 82 14.43 -3.13 -16.96
CA VAL A 82 15.49 -3.59 -17.85
C VAL A 82 15.30 -3.06 -19.26
N SER A 83 16.23 -3.39 -20.16
CA SER A 83 16.14 -2.93 -21.54
C SER A 83 14.88 -3.43 -22.22
N GLY A 84 14.16 -2.51 -22.86
CA GLY A 84 12.87 -2.76 -23.48
C GLY A 84 11.64 -2.51 -22.59
N ASP A 85 11.80 -2.22 -21.30
CA ASP A 85 10.70 -1.77 -20.43
C ASP A 85 10.34 -0.30 -20.71
N ILE A 86 9.09 0.08 -20.43
CA ILE A 86 8.56 1.44 -20.68
C ILE A 86 9.40 2.53 -19.98
N VAL A 87 9.92 2.22 -18.79
CA VAL A 87 10.79 3.12 -18.01
C VAL A 87 12.14 2.47 -17.73
N GLU A 88 12.84 2.07 -18.80
CA GLU A 88 14.17 1.44 -18.76
C GLU A 88 15.14 2.15 -17.79
N GLY A 89 15.87 1.34 -17.00
CA GLY A 89 16.89 1.83 -16.07
C GLY A 89 16.34 2.45 -14.78
N VAL A 90 15.02 2.62 -14.66
CA VAL A 90 14.37 3.06 -13.41
C VAL A 90 14.22 1.88 -12.46
N ARG A 91 14.36 2.16 -11.15
CA ARG A 91 14.08 1.20 -10.08
C ARG A 91 12.85 1.69 -9.34
N LEU A 92 11.77 0.91 -9.37
CA LEU A 92 10.56 1.22 -8.60
C LEU A 92 10.61 0.50 -7.25
N ASP A 93 9.99 1.12 -6.25
CA ASP A 93 10.06 0.61 -4.87
C ASP A 93 9.40 -0.77 -4.73
N VAL A 94 8.28 -0.97 -5.42
CA VAL A 94 7.49 -2.20 -5.33
C VAL A 94 6.95 -2.61 -6.71
N ALA A 95 7.10 -3.89 -7.05
CA ALA A 95 6.35 -4.54 -8.13
C ALA A 95 5.37 -5.56 -7.54
N VAL A 96 4.14 -5.56 -8.05
CA VAL A 96 3.10 -6.53 -7.70
C VAL A 96 2.89 -7.46 -8.87
N LYS A 97 3.17 -8.74 -8.67
CA LYS A 97 2.94 -9.80 -9.66
C LYS A 97 1.75 -10.66 -9.25
N GLY A 98 0.98 -11.12 -10.22
CA GLY A 98 -0.13 -12.05 -9.99
C GLY A 98 0.38 -13.47 -9.74
N GLY A 99 -0.52 -14.38 -9.35
CA GLY A 99 -0.18 -15.76 -9.02
C GLY A 99 0.45 -16.60 -10.13
N ARG A 100 0.46 -16.12 -11.39
CA ARG A 100 1.19 -16.75 -12.51
C ARG A 100 2.47 -16.00 -12.88
N GLY A 101 2.93 -15.08 -12.05
CA GLY A 101 4.17 -14.30 -12.24
C GLY A 101 4.03 -13.08 -13.16
N GLN A 102 2.86 -12.84 -13.75
CA GLN A 102 2.64 -11.66 -14.60
C GLN A 102 2.66 -10.37 -13.77
N LEU A 103 3.30 -9.32 -14.28
CA LEU A 103 3.30 -8.00 -13.65
C LEU A 103 1.90 -7.40 -13.70
N LEU A 104 1.33 -7.07 -12.54
CA LEU A 104 0.04 -6.38 -12.42
C LEU A 104 0.22 -4.87 -12.38
N GLY A 105 1.31 -4.41 -11.78
CA GLY A 105 1.65 -2.99 -11.68
C GLY A 105 2.76 -2.76 -10.65
N HIS A 106 3.01 -1.49 -10.37
CA HIS A 106 4.02 -1.05 -9.43
C HIS A 106 3.46 -0.07 -8.40
N VAL A 107 4.12 0.00 -7.25
CA VAL A 107 3.87 1.01 -6.24
C VAL A 107 5.17 1.77 -6.02
N GLU A 108 5.11 3.09 -6.17
CA GLU A 108 6.18 4.00 -5.81
C GLU A 108 5.83 4.67 -4.47
N LEU A 109 6.77 4.59 -3.53
CA LEU A 109 6.63 5.09 -2.17
C LEU A 109 7.22 6.49 -2.08
N LYS A 110 6.59 7.32 -1.24
CA LYS A 110 7.10 8.64 -0.91
C LYS A 110 7.18 8.85 0.57
N ALA A 111 8.24 9.54 0.98
CA ALA A 111 8.47 9.89 2.36
C ALA A 111 7.24 10.59 2.96
N PRO A 112 6.87 10.30 4.22
CA PRO A 112 5.89 11.09 4.96
C PRO A 112 6.22 12.58 4.87
N GLY A 113 5.21 13.41 4.59
CA GLY A 113 5.37 14.86 4.40
C GLY A 113 5.68 15.31 2.96
N LYS A 114 6.06 14.40 2.05
CA LYS A 114 6.02 14.69 0.61
C LYS A 114 4.60 14.46 0.08
N SER A 115 4.21 15.14 -1.00
CA SER A 115 2.93 14.80 -1.64
C SER A 115 3.04 13.55 -2.51
N ALA A 116 2.06 12.64 -2.40
CA ALA A 116 1.85 11.58 -3.38
C ALA A 116 1.12 12.09 -4.65
N ASN A 117 0.53 13.28 -4.61
CA ASN A 117 -0.19 13.84 -5.76
C ASN A 117 0.79 14.53 -6.72
N PRO A 118 0.96 14.05 -7.96
CA PRO A 118 1.93 14.62 -8.90
C PRO A 118 1.56 16.03 -9.39
N TYR A 119 0.30 16.43 -9.24
CA TYR A 119 -0.19 17.77 -9.51
C TYR A 119 -0.02 18.71 -8.32
N ARG A 120 0.37 18.20 -7.15
CA ARG A 120 0.68 18.97 -5.94
C ARG A 120 2.08 18.64 -5.46
N LYS A 121 3.11 19.13 -6.13
CA LYS A 121 4.53 18.80 -5.90
C LYS A 121 5.15 19.39 -4.61
N ALA A 122 4.35 19.56 -3.56
CA ALA A 122 4.80 20.02 -2.26
C ALA A 122 5.79 19.00 -1.65
N GLY A 123 6.92 19.50 -1.16
CA GLY A 123 7.99 18.66 -0.59
C GLY A 123 8.83 17.91 -1.63
N TRP A 124 8.57 18.04 -2.94
CA TRP A 124 9.36 17.37 -3.97
C TRP A 124 10.70 18.08 -4.19
N SER A 125 11.77 17.29 -4.18
CA SER A 125 13.12 17.71 -4.59
C SER A 125 13.26 17.78 -6.12
N LYS A 126 14.44 18.20 -6.61
CA LYS A 126 14.77 18.09 -8.05
C LYS A 126 14.79 16.62 -8.50
N HIS A 127 15.26 15.73 -7.64
CA HIS A 127 15.27 14.29 -7.87
C HIS A 127 13.84 13.73 -8.02
N ASP A 128 12.93 14.08 -7.11
CA ASP A 128 11.53 13.63 -7.17
C ASP A 128 10.84 14.06 -8.47
N ARG A 129 11.10 15.30 -8.93
CA ARG A 129 10.55 15.80 -10.20
C ARG A 129 11.09 15.03 -11.41
N ALA A 130 12.41 14.82 -11.48
CA ALA A 130 13.03 14.07 -12.57
C ALA A 130 12.59 12.59 -12.60
N GLN A 131 12.37 12.00 -11.42
CA GLN A 131 11.81 10.65 -11.32
C GLN A 131 10.37 10.61 -11.82
N TRP A 132 9.54 11.59 -11.45
CA TRP A 132 8.17 11.69 -11.94
C TRP A 132 8.10 11.89 -13.46
N GLU A 133 8.98 12.69 -14.05
CA GLU A 133 9.04 12.87 -15.51
C GLU A 133 9.20 11.53 -16.24
N LYS A 134 10.05 10.64 -15.71
CA LYS A 134 10.21 9.28 -16.25
C LYS A 134 8.98 8.40 -16.01
N LEU A 135 8.40 8.48 -14.82
CA LEU A 135 7.30 7.60 -14.39
C LEU A 135 5.91 8.03 -14.89
N SER A 136 5.75 9.27 -15.35
CA SER A 136 4.44 9.85 -15.68
C SER A 136 3.65 9.10 -16.76
N ASN A 137 4.34 8.36 -17.62
CA ASN A 137 3.75 7.52 -18.67
C ASN A 137 3.76 6.02 -18.33
N HIS A 138 4.18 5.63 -17.12
CA HIS A 138 4.23 4.24 -16.71
C HIS A 138 2.81 3.73 -16.37
N PRO A 139 2.30 2.68 -17.03
CA PRO A 139 0.97 2.16 -16.77
C PRO A 139 0.90 1.47 -15.40
N ASN A 140 -0.32 1.40 -14.82
CA ASN A 140 -0.59 0.67 -13.58
C ASN A 140 0.35 1.03 -12.43
N LEU A 141 0.60 2.33 -12.25
CA LEU A 141 1.47 2.88 -11.20
C LEU A 141 0.63 3.49 -10.08
N ILE A 142 0.86 3.02 -8.85
CA ILE A 142 0.34 3.66 -7.64
C ILE A 142 1.43 4.53 -7.04
N TYR A 143 1.14 5.82 -6.85
CA TYR A 143 2.00 6.74 -6.11
C TYR A 143 1.39 6.97 -4.71
N THR A 144 2.14 6.66 -3.65
CA THR A 144 1.59 6.70 -2.29
C THR A 144 2.59 7.10 -1.22
N ILE A 145 2.09 7.71 -0.13
CA ILE A 145 2.84 7.98 1.12
C ILE A 145 2.49 6.95 2.22
N GLY A 146 1.92 5.80 1.84
CA GLY A 146 1.46 4.78 2.77
C GLY A 146 0.02 4.97 3.24
N CYS A 147 -0.45 6.20 3.51
CA CYS A 147 -1.80 6.46 4.04
C CYS A 147 -2.67 7.35 3.11
N CYS A 148 -3.95 6.98 2.97
CA CYS A 148 -4.99 7.76 2.27
C CYS A 148 -5.98 8.44 3.23
N CYS A 149 -6.04 8.04 4.50
CA CYS A 149 -7.21 8.31 5.34
C CYS A 149 -6.83 9.21 6.53
N LYS A 150 -7.13 10.50 6.40
CA LYS A 150 -7.21 11.39 7.55
C LYS A 150 -8.67 11.46 8.00
N VAL A 151 -9.01 10.83 9.12
CA VAL A 151 -10.21 11.22 9.89
C VAL A 151 -9.86 12.57 10.52
N GLY A 152 -10.43 13.66 9.99
CA GLY A 152 -10.12 15.04 10.43
C GLY A 152 -9.45 15.92 9.37
N GLY A 153 -10.21 16.26 8.32
CA GLY A 153 -10.16 17.60 7.71
C GLY A 153 -9.05 17.97 6.73
N ARG A 154 -8.05 17.13 6.42
CA ARG A 154 -7.13 17.39 5.28
C ARG A 154 -6.57 16.09 4.70
N ALA A 155 -7.26 15.51 3.71
CA ALA A 155 -6.84 14.29 3.02
C ALA A 155 -5.54 14.50 2.22
N ALA A 156 -4.53 13.66 2.47
CA ALA A 156 -3.49 13.38 1.50
C ALA A 156 -4.04 12.28 0.58
N LYS A 157 -4.33 12.62 -0.67
CA LYS A 157 -4.89 11.68 -1.65
C LYS A 157 -3.80 10.68 -2.06
N THR A 158 -3.95 9.40 -1.75
CA THR A 158 -3.37 8.33 -2.59
C THR A 158 -4.03 8.47 -3.96
N GLN A 159 -3.23 8.58 -5.02
CA GLN A 159 -3.76 8.67 -6.38
C GLN A 159 -3.36 7.42 -7.15
N PHE A 160 -4.37 6.65 -7.55
CA PHE A 160 -4.23 5.65 -8.60
C PHE A 160 -4.09 6.41 -9.92
N LEU A 161 -2.94 6.30 -10.56
CA LEU A 161 -2.78 6.77 -11.93
C LEU A 161 -3.02 5.56 -12.83
N ILE A 162 -4.24 5.50 -13.35
CA ILE A 162 -4.55 4.67 -14.52
C ILE A 162 -4.54 5.66 -15.68
N PRO A 163 -3.55 5.61 -16.61
CA PRO A 163 -3.60 6.42 -17.82
C PRO A 163 -4.85 6.11 -18.65
#